data_AF-A0A1B8XS38-F1
#
_entry.id   AF-A0A1B8XS38-F1
#
_cell.length_a   1.000
_cell.length_b   1.000
_cell.length_c   1.000
_cell.angle_alpha   90.00
_cell.angle_beta   90.00
_cell.angle_gamma   90.00
#
_symmetry.space_group_name_H-M   'P 1'
#
loop_
_entity.id
_entity.type
_entity.pdbx_description
1 polymer ?
#
loop_
_entity_poly.entity_id
_entity_poly.type
_entity_poly.pdbx_seq_one_letter_code
_entity_poly.pdbx_strand_id
1 'polypeptide(L)'
;MEEFELRKAAARAVTGVLASHPNSTDVHIINMSLTFHGQELLSDTTIELNSGRRYGLIGLNGTGKSMLLSAVGGREVPIPEHIDIYHLTREMPPSDKSDLQCVMEVDTERNLLEKEVERLAHEDGPSGLAGAQGR
;
A
#
# COMPACT_ATOMS: atom_id res chain seq x y z
N MET A 1 9.19 -8.45 8.97
CA MET A 1 9.08 -8.35 7.50
C MET A 1 9.30 -6.90 7.04
N GLU A 2 8.82 -5.92 7.80
CA GLU A 2 9.08 -4.48 7.59
C GLU A 2 10.58 -4.12 7.59
N GLU A 3 11.38 -4.70 8.48
CA GLU A 3 12.80 -4.31 8.64
C GLU A 3 13.66 -4.49 7.37
N PHE A 4 13.38 -5.50 6.54
CA PHE A 4 14.11 -5.74 5.29
C PHE A 4 13.76 -4.71 4.21
N GLU A 5 12.48 -4.36 4.08
CA GLU A 5 12.06 -3.31 3.15
C GLU A 5 12.50 -1.92 3.62
N LEU A 6 12.51 -1.68 4.93
CA LEU A 6 13.06 -0.48 5.53
C LEU A 6 14.56 -0.33 5.20
N ARG A 7 15.32 -1.43 5.29
CA ARG A 7 16.73 -1.46 4.92
C ARG A 7 16.97 -1.17 3.44
N LYS A 8 16.13 -1.71 2.55
CA LYS A 8 16.20 -1.37 1.11
C LYS A 8 15.86 0.08 0.84
N ALA A 9 14.90 0.65 1.56
CA ALA A 9 14.54 2.06 1.44
C ALA A 9 15.68 2.98 1.90
N ALA A 10 16.32 2.66 3.03
CA ALA A 10 17.48 3.40 3.51
C ALA A 10 18.70 3.34 2.56
N ALA A 11 18.77 2.31 1.72
CA ALA A 11 19.86 2.08 0.79
C ALA A 11 19.64 2.70 -0.60
N ARG A 12 18.47 3.27 -0.88
CA ARG A 12 18.16 3.94 -2.16
C ARG A 12 18.04 5.44 -1.98
N ALA A 13 18.38 6.18 -3.03
CA ALA A 13 18.10 7.61 -3.13
C ALA A 13 17.42 7.88 -4.48
N VAL A 14 16.35 8.67 -4.43
CA VAL A 14 15.54 9.06 -5.57
C VAL A 14 15.55 10.58 -5.67
N THR A 15 15.79 11.08 -6.87
CA THR A 15 15.57 12.49 -7.21
C THR A 15 14.63 12.58 -8.38
N GLY A 16 13.96 13.72 -8.54
CA GLY A 16 13.08 13.98 -9.68
C GLY A 16 12.25 15.23 -9.44
N VAL A 17 11.79 15.85 -10.52
CA VAL A 17 10.94 17.05 -10.45
C VAL A 17 9.62 16.72 -11.12
N LEU A 18 8.51 16.90 -10.39
CA LEU A 18 7.17 16.83 -10.97
C LEU A 18 6.98 18.02 -11.93
N ALA A 19 6.90 17.73 -13.21
CA ALA A 19 6.71 18.70 -14.28
C ALA A 19 5.24 18.89 -14.67
N SER A 20 4.38 17.89 -14.39
CA SER A 20 2.94 18.02 -14.56
C SER A 20 2.30 18.89 -13.48
N HIS A 21 1.13 19.46 -13.76
CA HIS A 21 0.38 20.24 -12.78
C HIS A 21 0.00 19.38 -11.55
N PRO A 22 0.07 19.89 -10.31
CA PRO A 22 -0.21 19.10 -9.11
C PRO A 22 -1.59 18.45 -9.05
N ASN A 23 -2.60 19.04 -9.71
CA ASN A 23 -3.97 18.48 -9.78
C ASN A 23 -4.23 17.64 -11.05
N SER A 24 -3.19 17.37 -11.85
CA SER A 24 -3.30 16.56 -13.06
C SER A 24 -3.50 15.08 -12.72
N THR A 25 -4.24 14.36 -13.55
CA THR A 25 -4.28 12.89 -13.51
C THR A 25 -3.11 12.25 -14.25
N ASP A 26 -2.49 12.99 -15.17
CA ASP A 26 -1.26 12.59 -15.84
C ASP A 26 -0.07 13.01 -14.99
N VAL A 27 0.92 12.13 -14.89
CA VAL A 27 2.14 12.33 -14.10
C VAL A 27 3.34 12.41 -15.03
N HIS A 28 4.00 13.57 -15.01
CA HIS A 28 5.22 13.80 -15.77
C HIS A 28 6.34 14.19 -14.80
N ILE A 29 7.41 13.40 -14.78
CA ILE A 29 8.56 13.61 -13.91
C ILE A 29 9.81 13.70 -14.76
N ILE A 30 10.54 14.80 -14.60
CA ILE A 30 11.79 15.06 -15.32
C ILE A 30 12.99 14.93 -14.37
N ASN A 31 14.16 14.72 -14.96
CA ASN A 31 15.44 14.65 -14.25
C ASN A 31 15.40 13.63 -13.10
N MET A 32 14.77 12.48 -13.36
CA MET A 32 14.69 11.41 -12.38
C MET A 32 15.98 10.61 -12.37
N SER A 33 16.59 10.51 -11.20
CA SER A 33 17.72 9.60 -10.96
C SER A 33 17.39 8.71 -9.78
N LEU A 34 17.75 7.42 -9.90
CA LEU A 34 17.55 6.40 -8.88
C LEU A 34 18.87 5.70 -8.65
N THR A 35 19.35 5.76 -7.42
CA THR A 35 20.55 5.04 -6.98
C THR A 35 20.19 4.02 -5.90
N PHE A 36 20.91 2.90 -5.88
CA PHE A 36 20.75 1.86 -4.87
C PHE A 36 22.13 1.32 -4.47
N HIS A 37 22.46 1.38 -3.18
CA HIS A 37 23.78 1.03 -2.65
C HIS A 37 24.94 1.69 -3.41
N GLY A 38 24.76 2.94 -3.86
CA GLY A 38 25.76 3.68 -4.63
C GLY A 38 25.85 3.30 -6.11
N GLN A 39 25.08 2.31 -6.59
CA GLN A 39 24.95 2.02 -8.01
C GLN A 39 23.79 2.83 -8.60
N GLU A 40 24.05 3.49 -9.72
CA GLU A 40 23.01 4.18 -10.49
C GLU A 40 22.18 3.17 -11.28
N LEU A 41 20.86 3.18 -11.05
CA LEU A 41 19.88 2.34 -11.76
C LEU A 41 19.17 3.13 -12.85
N LEU A 42 18.92 4.41 -12.61
CA LEU A 42 18.39 5.39 -13.57
C LEU A 42 19.17 6.69 -13.43
N SER A 43 19.48 7.32 -14.55
CA SER A 43 20.20 8.60 -14.62
C SER A 43 19.42 9.56 -15.49
N ASP A 44 19.11 10.75 -14.97
CA ASP A 44 18.48 11.89 -15.68
C ASP A 44 17.33 11.47 -16.61
N THR A 45 16.50 10.54 -16.14
CA THR A 45 15.45 9.92 -16.93
C THR A 45 14.15 10.72 -16.81
N THR A 46 13.37 10.72 -17.88
CA THR A 46 12.01 11.28 -17.88
C THR A 46 10.99 10.16 -17.80
N ILE A 47 10.00 10.29 -16.91
CA ILE A 47 8.89 9.35 -16.75
C ILE A 47 7.57 10.07 -17.04
N GLU A 48 6.80 9.51 -17.96
CA GLU A 48 5.47 9.98 -18.33
C GLU A 48 4.42 8.87 -18.16
N LEU A 49 3.58 9.02 -17.15
CA LEU A 49 2.46 8.14 -16.85
C LEU A 49 1.17 8.89 -17.15
N ASN A 50 0.55 8.60 -18.29
CA ASN A 50 -0.73 9.18 -18.67
C ASN A 50 -1.87 8.31 -18.13
N SER A 51 -2.90 8.97 -17.63
CA SER A 51 -4.10 8.32 -17.12
C SER A 51 -4.74 7.43 -18.18
N GLY A 52 -5.25 6.27 -17.75
CA GLY A 52 -5.88 5.27 -18.63
C GLY A 52 -4.90 4.44 -19.47
N ARG A 53 -3.58 4.63 -19.33
CA ARG A 53 -2.57 3.81 -20.03
C ARG A 53 -2.03 2.69 -19.15
N ARG A 54 -1.62 1.59 -19.80
CA ARG A 54 -0.95 0.46 -19.17
C ARG A 54 0.50 0.42 -19.66
N TYR A 55 1.42 0.36 -18.71
CA TYR A 55 2.86 0.38 -18.97
C TYR A 55 3.49 -0.94 -18.53
N GLY A 56 4.49 -1.40 -19.30
CA GLY A 56 5.29 -2.57 -18.97
C GLY A 56 6.74 -2.17 -18.76
N LEU A 57 7.33 -2.61 -17.65
CA LEU A 57 8.75 -2.41 -17.36
C LEU A 57 9.53 -3.66 -17.74
N ILE A 58 10.34 -3.57 -18.79
CA ILE A 58 11.07 -4.70 -19.39
C ILE A 58 12.58 -4.46 -19.22
N GLY A 59 13.32 -5.54 -18.96
CA GLY A 59 14.77 -5.50 -18.78
C GLY A 59 15.29 -6.85 -18.27
N LEU A 60 16.61 -6.99 -18.14
CA LEU A 60 17.22 -8.20 -17.58
C LEU A 60 16.92 -8.33 -16.08
N ASN A 61 17.12 -9.51 -15.51
CA ASN A 61 17.01 -9.70 -14.07
C ASN A 61 18.13 -8.95 -13.36
N GLY A 62 17.81 -8.29 -12.25
CA GLY A 62 18.78 -7.49 -11.48
C GLY A 62 19.02 -6.07 -11.97
N THR A 63 18.39 -5.60 -13.05
CA THR A 63 18.57 -4.21 -13.56
C THR A 63 17.81 -3.14 -12.76
N GLY A 64 17.28 -3.47 -11.59
CA GLY A 64 16.57 -2.50 -10.75
C GLY A 64 15.08 -2.33 -11.02
N LYS A 65 14.43 -3.18 -11.84
CA LYS A 65 12.99 -3.06 -12.15
C LYS A 65 12.11 -3.04 -10.89
N SER A 66 12.28 -4.03 -10.02
CA SER A 66 11.54 -4.10 -8.76
C SER A 66 11.92 -2.95 -7.83
N MET A 67 13.16 -2.45 -7.90
CA MET A 67 13.58 -1.28 -7.11
C MET A 67 12.86 -0.01 -7.56
N LEU A 68 12.70 0.21 -8.87
CA LEU A 68 11.91 1.32 -9.40
C LEU A 68 10.45 1.22 -8.94
N LEU A 69 9.83 0.05 -9.07
CA LEU A 69 8.45 -0.16 -8.63
C LEU A 69 8.29 0.05 -7.11
N SER A 70 9.25 -0.41 -6.30
CA SER A 70 9.28 -0.16 -4.86
C SER A 70 9.42 1.32 -4.52
N ALA A 71 10.24 2.09 -5.25
CA ALA A 71 10.39 3.53 -5.06
C ALA A 71 9.09 4.29 -5.39
N VAL A 72 8.41 3.93 -6.48
CA VAL A 72 7.10 4.46 -6.84
C VAL A 72 6.06 4.08 -5.77
N GLY A 73 6.00 2.80 -5.39
CA GLY A 73 5.09 2.29 -4.36
C GLY A 73 5.29 2.92 -2.98
N GLY A 74 6.53 3.29 -2.66
CA GLY A 74 6.90 3.97 -1.42
C GLY A 74 6.74 5.49 -1.43
N ARG A 75 6.18 6.08 -2.50
CA ARG A 75 6.03 7.54 -2.68
C ARG A 75 7.36 8.32 -2.57
N GLU A 76 8.47 7.71 -2.95
CA GLU A 76 9.77 8.40 -3.03
C GLU A 76 9.94 9.18 -4.33
N VAL A 77 9.14 8.79 -5.33
CA VAL A 77 8.95 9.51 -6.58
C VAL A 77 7.86 10.57 -6.35
N PRO A 78 8.01 11.81 -6.87
CA PRO A 78 7.06 12.90 -6.62
C PRO A 78 5.74 12.71 -7.39
N ILE A 79 4.95 11.71 -7.01
CA ILE A 79 3.59 11.47 -7.51
C ILE A 79 2.65 12.41 -6.75
N PRO A 80 1.70 13.09 -7.42
CA PRO A 80 0.70 13.93 -6.75
C PRO A 80 -0.08 13.24 -5.63
N GLU A 81 -0.38 13.99 -4.56
CA GLU A 81 -1.01 13.48 -3.35
C GLU A 81 -2.39 12.85 -3.59
N HIS A 82 -3.17 13.39 -4.52
CA HIS A 82 -4.51 12.91 -4.88
C HIS A 82 -4.51 11.61 -5.70
N ILE A 83 -3.34 11.05 -6.02
CA ILE A 83 -3.21 9.79 -6.73
C ILE A 83 -2.83 8.69 -5.74
N ASP A 84 -3.76 7.75 -5.53
CA ASP A 84 -3.50 6.57 -4.74
C ASP A 84 -2.57 5.60 -5.47
N ILE A 85 -1.63 5.02 -4.73
CA ILE A 85 -0.66 4.05 -5.26
C ILE A 85 -0.84 2.75 -4.50
N TYR A 86 -1.23 1.70 -5.24
CA TYR A 86 -1.32 0.33 -4.72
C TYR A 86 -0.18 -0.50 -5.31
N HIS A 87 0.83 -0.79 -4.50
CA HIS A 87 1.98 -1.58 -4.92
C HIS A 87 1.89 -3.01 -4.39
N LEU A 88 1.65 -3.96 -5.29
CA LEU A 88 1.63 -5.38 -4.97
C LEU A 88 3.04 -5.98 -5.12
N THR A 89 3.73 -6.20 -3.99
CA THR A 89 5.10 -6.74 -4.00
C THR A 89 5.15 -8.24 -4.23
N ARG A 90 4.11 -8.98 -3.84
CA ARG A 90 4.03 -10.45 -3.92
C ARG A 90 2.61 -10.90 -4.18
N GLU A 91 2.49 -12.04 -4.85
CA GLU A 91 1.21 -12.71 -5.06
C GLU A 91 0.61 -13.21 -3.75
N MET A 92 -0.73 -13.25 -3.71
CA MET A 92 -1.44 -13.88 -2.60
C MET A 92 -1.22 -15.39 -2.66
N PRO A 93 -0.86 -16.05 -1.56
CA PRO A 93 -0.79 -17.51 -1.53
C PRO A 93 -2.16 -18.11 -1.87
N PRO A 94 -2.19 -19.31 -2.46
CA PRO A 94 -3.44 -19.98 -2.80
C PRO A 94 -4.32 -20.13 -1.54
N SER A 95 -5.60 -19.83 -1.69
CA SER A 95 -6.58 -19.88 -0.61
C SER A 95 -7.90 -20.40 -1.15
N ASP A 96 -8.62 -21.17 -0.34
CA ASP A 96 -9.98 -21.63 -0.65
C ASP A 96 -11.05 -20.57 -0.34
N LYS A 97 -10.65 -19.38 0.13
CA LYS A 97 -11.54 -18.26 0.41
C LYS A 97 -12.07 -17.65 -0.88
N SER A 98 -13.33 -17.22 -0.85
CA SER A 98 -13.89 -16.41 -1.93
C SER A 98 -13.29 -15.00 -1.95
N ASP A 99 -13.29 -14.34 -3.12
CA ASP A 99 -12.82 -12.96 -3.28
C ASP A 99 -13.49 -12.00 -2.28
N LEU A 100 -14.79 -12.17 -2.06
CA LEU A 100 -15.56 -11.35 -1.12
C LEU A 100 -15.09 -11.56 0.32
N GLN A 101 -14.84 -12.80 0.74
CA GLN A 101 -14.32 -13.08 2.07
C GLN A 101 -12.94 -12.45 2.27
N CYS A 102 -12.06 -12.52 1.27
CA CYS A 102 -10.76 -11.86 1.33
C CYS A 102 -10.87 -10.35 1.53
N VAL A 103 -11.79 -9.67 0.81
CA VAL A 103 -11.99 -8.22 0.99
C VAL A 103 -12.57 -7.90 2.37
N MET A 104 -13.55 -8.68 2.84
CA MET A 104 -14.21 -8.47 4.12
C MET A 104 -13.27 -8.64 5.32
N GLU A 105 -12.26 -9.51 5.21
CA GLU A 105 -11.29 -9.74 6.28
C GLU A 105 -10.30 -8.59 6.49
N VAL A 106 -10.11 -7.71 5.51
CA VAL A 106 -9.20 -6.55 5.61
C VAL A 106 -9.73 -5.49 6.57
N ASP A 107 -11.03 -5.50 6.84
CA ASP A 107 -11.69 -4.56 7.75
C ASP A 107 -11.45 -4.97 9.22
N THR A 108 -10.28 -4.59 9.72
CA THR A 108 -9.85 -4.87 11.10
C THR A 108 -10.75 -4.20 12.13
N GLU A 109 -11.27 -3.02 11.84
CA GLU A 109 -12.16 -2.28 12.74
C GLU A 109 -13.49 -3.03 12.91
N ARG A 110 -14.11 -3.45 11.80
CA ARG A 110 -15.31 -4.28 11.84
C ARG A 110 -15.09 -5.58 12.63
N ASN A 111 -13.98 -6.27 12.37
CA ASN A 111 -13.65 -7.52 13.08
C ASN A 111 -13.47 -7.32 14.59
N LEU A 112 -12.92 -6.18 15.01
CA LEU A 112 -12.77 -5.83 16.42
C LEU A 112 -14.12 -5.51 17.07
N LEU A 113 -14.96 -4.73 16.38
CA LEU A 113 -16.30 -4.38 16.87
C LEU A 113 -17.21 -5.60 16.99
N GLU A 114 -17.18 -6.53 16.01
CA GLU A 114 -17.95 -7.77 16.09
C GLU A 114 -17.54 -8.64 17.29
N LYS A 115 -16.24 -8.76 17.57
CA LYS A 115 -15.74 -9.46 18.76
C LYS A 115 -16.15 -8.78 20.07
N GLU A 116 -16.15 -7.45 20.10
CA GLU A 116 -16.56 -6.70 21.29
C GLU A 116 -18.06 -6.84 21.55
N VAL A 117 -18.89 -6.84 20.50
CA VAL A 117 -20.33 -7.14 20.59
C VAL A 117 -20.55 -8.54 21.15
N GLU A 118 -19.80 -9.54 20.66
CA GLU A 118 -19.90 -10.91 21.16
C GLU A 118 -19.47 -11.01 22.64
N ARG A 119 -18.41 -10.31 23.06
CA ARG A 119 -17.97 -10.25 24.46
C ARG A 119 -19.04 -9.67 25.38
N LEU A 120 -19.61 -8.52 25.00
CA LEU A 120 -20.66 -7.85 25.77
C LEU A 120 -21.93 -8.72 25.87
N ALA A 121 -22.32 -9.38 24.77
CA ALA A 121 -23.47 -10.29 24.76
C ALA A 121 -23.29 -11.51 25.68
N HIS A 122 -22.05 -11.93 25.97
CA HIS A 122 -21.74 -13.03 26.90
C HIS A 122 -21.58 -12.56 28.35
N GLU A 123 -21.14 -11.31 28.59
CA GLU A 123 -20.98 -10.75 29.93
C GLU A 123 -22.32 -10.28 30.54
N ASP A 124 -23.28 -9.83 29.71
CA ASP A 124 -24.65 -9.48 30.13
C ASP A 124 -25.58 -10.71 30.24
N GLY A 125 -25.07 -11.83 30.78
CA GLY A 125 -25.90 -12.92 31.28
C GLY A 125 -26.79 -12.44 32.44
N PRO A 126 -28.03 -12.97 32.61
CA PRO A 126 -29.13 -12.28 33.27
C PRO A 126 -28.86 -12.03 34.76
N SER A 127 -28.32 -10.87 35.09
CA SER A 127 -28.13 -10.39 36.46
C SER A 127 -28.79 -9.02 36.63
N GLY A 128 -30.13 -9.00 36.51
CA GLY A 128 -30.88 -7.75 36.64
C GLY A 128 -32.37 -7.86 36.98
N LEU A 129 -32.93 -9.05 37.21
CA LEU A 129 -34.36 -9.20 37.53
C LEU A 129 -34.59 -10.08 38.77
N ALA A 130 -34.10 -9.63 39.93
CA ALA A 130 -34.52 -10.17 41.22
C ALA A 130 -34.75 -9.01 42.20
N GLY A 131 -35.95 -8.42 42.18
CA GLY A 131 -36.27 -7.34 43.10
C GLY A 131 -37.61 -6.64 42.89
N ALA A 132 -38.68 -7.34 42.54
CA ALA A 132 -40.03 -6.79 42.61
C ALA A 132 -41.11 -7.89 42.73
N GLN A 133 -41.14 -8.60 43.85
CA GLN A 133 -42.39 -9.12 44.40
C GLN A 133 -42.68 -8.23 45.62
N GLY A 134 -43.81 -7.54 45.72
CA GLY A 134 -45.15 -8.12 45.74
C GLY A 134 -45.59 -8.10 47.20
N ARG A 135 -46.59 -7.26 47.49
CA ARG A 135 -47.19 -6.92 48.80
C ARG A 135 -47.25 -8.03 49.84
#